data_AF-A1S2P8-F1
#
_entry.id   AF-A1S2P8-F1
#
_cell.length_a   1.000
_cell.length_b   1.000
_cell.length_c   1.000
_cell.angle_alpha   90.00
_cell.angle_beta   90.00
_cell.angle_gamma   90.00
#
_symmetry.space_group_name_H-M   'P 1'
#
loop_
_entity.id
_entity.type
_entity.pdbx_description
1 polymer ?
#
loop_
_entity_poly.entity_id
_entity_poly.type
_entity_poly.pdbx_seq_one_letter_code
_entity_poly.pdbx_strand_id
1 'polypeptide(L)'
;MQISLLLRGGLLLPLALGLAACGGSDKDEDTEQPTEPAQLKIGGSISGLNGTLGLTLTAGSTQTQNVTGSSFQFANTVAEGTGFSISISSQPEGQVCSITGASGTLSSANANAAQVSCASAQAGLFLDSPVAGIGYRTETQSGVTDAMGRYQYLPGETVVFFIGDLTFPAVEATGLVTPNNFADGDDTTVSNIARILQTLDEDEDPSNGITLSQATTEAFNGTALDIGSTGFADAVASVLTTLDNRTLVSDADAKAHVETSLRQQLRGSWLYKEGEGMRNILTFIDDSHYLILHEHTDDGDQLAGSAELGGYEWDPETGALSLTLFDESDNSGGFFDGGSHEAKTMTLGESLTIQFSEDSIMLSRIDDGSNPLIGSWTVWEESDDNLTVVVFLSGTEYALVHTNNQESYGESTPQALSGEFGQYQWDGSSFSVTGITVDADGPGGLYDKDSSTSGDTLMLKPFGEIWFQDAEDGRYSLPKLERFAAMLQDYDSNHPLGQVSLVRSSEGFSDADVLARQFSMDFKLFDGDTGTFHVAFGADGMGTIWEGEEPSLAMSWHINSAGSIEINYTDTSATTFVMVLAPIAGKPNAVLISLTSSEDEDSLWQSQMMAESAN
;
A
#
# COMPACT_ATOMS: atom_id res chain seq x y z
N MET A 1 30.70 49.02 -12.37
CA MET A 1 30.51 50.47 -12.10
C MET A 1 30.07 50.54 -10.63
N GLN A 2 30.97 50.87 -9.70
CA GLN A 2 31.01 52.16 -8.96
C GLN A 2 29.69 52.46 -8.20
N ILE A 3 29.62 52.83 -6.91
CA ILE A 3 30.62 53.25 -5.90
C ILE A 3 29.88 53.52 -4.56
N SER A 4 30.55 53.30 -3.42
CA SER A 4 30.55 54.12 -2.17
C SER A 4 29.32 54.19 -1.24
N LEU A 5 29.39 54.52 0.06
CA LEU A 5 30.42 54.69 1.12
C LEU A 5 29.68 55.38 2.31
N LEU A 6 30.10 55.17 3.58
CA LEU A 6 30.15 56.14 4.72
C LEU A 6 30.40 55.32 6.02
N LEU A 7 31.50 55.33 6.79
CA LEU A 7 32.52 56.29 7.29
C LEU A 7 32.20 56.93 8.67
N ARG A 8 33.17 56.78 9.60
CA ARG A 8 33.57 57.58 10.81
C ARG A 8 33.54 56.78 12.13
N GLY A 9 34.53 56.86 13.03
CA GLY A 9 35.77 57.65 13.11
C GLY A 9 36.49 57.37 14.46
N GLY A 10 37.81 57.52 14.51
CA GLY A 10 38.65 57.29 15.71
C GLY A 10 39.09 58.58 16.44
N LEU A 11 39.91 58.40 17.49
CA LEU A 11 40.79 59.39 18.18
C LEU A 11 41.58 58.59 19.26
N LEU A 12 42.90 58.43 19.32
CA LEU A 12 44.11 59.30 19.35
C LEU A 12 44.82 59.25 20.73
N LEU A 13 46.14 59.04 20.63
CA LEU A 13 47.22 59.01 21.62
C LEU A 13 47.60 60.43 22.13
N PRO A 14 48.35 60.60 23.25
CA PRO A 14 49.84 60.74 23.19
C PRO A 14 50.62 60.23 24.46
N LEU A 15 51.85 59.68 24.33
CA LEU A 15 53.22 60.27 24.51
C LEU A 15 53.47 60.99 25.88
N ALA A 16 54.57 60.87 26.65
CA ALA A 16 55.97 60.49 26.40
C ALA A 16 56.79 60.36 27.73
N LEU A 17 58.08 59.99 27.56
CA LEU A 17 59.29 60.15 28.40
C LEU A 17 59.76 58.98 29.28
N GLY A 18 60.99 58.54 29.01
CA GLY A 18 61.72 57.53 29.77
C GLY A 18 62.87 58.10 30.61
N LEU A 19 63.50 57.22 31.38
CA LEU A 19 64.85 57.34 31.93
C LEU A 19 65.37 55.93 32.28
N ALA A 20 66.65 55.72 31.99
CA ALA A 20 67.39 54.48 32.17
C ALA A 20 67.78 54.22 33.64
N ALA A 21 67.95 52.94 34.02
CA ALA A 21 69.24 52.36 34.46
C ALA A 21 69.10 51.10 35.34
N CYS A 22 70.08 50.21 35.12
CA CYS A 22 70.78 49.36 36.11
C CYS A 22 70.22 47.98 36.50
N GLY A 23 71.02 46.94 36.18
CA GLY A 23 71.21 45.72 36.97
C GLY A 23 70.09 44.69 36.91
N GLY A 24 70.30 43.40 36.69
CA GLY A 24 71.50 42.58 36.67
C GLY A 24 71.03 41.12 36.59
N SER A 25 71.76 40.33 35.81
CA SER A 25 71.93 38.87 35.88
C SER A 25 71.02 38.10 36.84
N ASP A 26 70.08 37.32 36.30
CA ASP A 26 69.86 35.94 36.72
C ASP A 26 69.31 35.10 35.56
N LYS A 27 69.66 33.82 35.59
CA LYS A 27 69.36 32.83 34.55
C LYS A 27 67.88 32.45 34.65
N ASP A 28 67.10 32.75 33.63
CA ASP A 28 65.79 32.12 33.46
C ASP A 28 65.85 31.17 32.26
N GLU A 29 65.57 29.91 32.57
CA GLU A 29 65.25 28.86 31.61
C GLU A 29 64.16 29.37 30.66
N ASP A 30 64.38 29.14 29.36
CA ASP A 30 63.35 29.28 28.35
C ASP A 30 62.29 28.20 28.62
N THR A 31 61.38 28.49 29.55
CA THR A 31 60.18 27.69 29.78
C THR A 31 59.18 28.14 28.74
N GLU A 32 59.16 27.45 27.60
CA GLU A 32 58.00 27.45 26.71
C GLU A 32 56.77 27.14 27.57
N GLN A 33 55.96 28.16 27.83
CA GLN A 33 54.68 27.99 28.50
C GLN A 33 53.85 27.03 27.63
N PRO A 34 53.37 25.89 28.15
CA PRO A 34 52.58 24.96 27.35
C PRO A 34 51.35 25.69 26.83
N THR A 35 51.25 25.85 25.51
CA THR A 35 50.02 26.35 24.89
C THR A 35 48.93 25.31 25.15
N GLU A 36 47.92 25.69 25.93
CA GLU A 36 46.75 24.85 26.16
C GLU A 36 46.13 24.44 24.80
N PRO A 37 45.76 23.16 24.61
CA PRO A 37 45.21 22.70 23.33
C PRO A 37 43.91 23.45 22.99
N ALA A 38 43.72 23.77 21.71
CA ALA A 38 42.55 24.50 21.24
C ALA A 38 41.25 23.73 21.56
N GLN A 39 40.22 24.44 22.00
CA GLN A 39 38.91 23.87 22.31
C GLN A 39 37.99 23.97 21.08
N LEU A 40 37.61 22.83 20.51
CA LEU A 40 36.87 22.74 19.25
C LEU A 40 35.49 22.11 19.47
N LYS A 41 34.48 22.61 18.76
CA LYS A 41 33.18 21.93 18.70
C LYS A 41 33.19 20.87 17.61
N ILE A 42 32.57 19.74 17.89
CA ILE A 42 32.40 18.66 16.91
C ILE A 42 31.03 18.82 16.26
N GLY A 43 30.98 18.74 14.94
CA GLY A 43 29.76 18.86 14.15
C GLY A 43 29.88 18.19 12.78
N GLY A 44 28.85 18.39 11.96
CA GLY A 44 28.76 17.78 10.65
C GLY A 44 27.56 18.24 9.84
N SER A 45 27.49 17.78 8.59
CA SER A 45 26.35 17.97 7.70
C SER A 45 25.43 16.75 7.70
N ILE A 46 24.16 16.97 7.41
CA ILE A 46 23.12 15.94 7.31
C ILE A 46 22.41 16.09 5.97
N SER A 47 22.27 14.99 5.22
CA SER A 47 21.48 14.93 3.99
C SER A 47 20.36 13.91 4.12
N GLY A 48 19.19 14.22 3.55
CA GLY A 48 18.05 13.30 3.45
C GLY A 48 17.24 13.09 4.73
N LEU A 49 17.53 13.80 5.82
CA LEU A 49 16.81 13.64 7.09
C LEU A 49 15.38 14.15 7.01
N ASN A 50 14.42 13.29 7.34
CA ASN A 50 13.03 13.59 7.65
C ASN A 50 12.76 13.13 9.10
N GLY A 51 12.10 13.96 9.90
CA GLY A 51 11.88 13.67 11.33
C GLY A 51 13.07 14.04 12.23
N THR A 52 13.28 13.24 13.28
CA THR A 52 14.26 13.53 14.35
C THR A 52 15.33 12.44 14.45
N LEU A 53 16.60 12.81 14.35
CA LEU A 53 17.75 11.93 14.52
C LEU A 53 18.41 12.14 15.89
N GLY A 54 18.68 11.07 16.62
CA GLY A 54 19.46 11.10 17.87
C GLY A 54 20.93 10.78 17.62
N LEU A 55 21.83 11.66 18.05
CA LEU A 55 23.29 11.50 17.98
C LEU A 55 23.93 11.49 19.37
N THR A 56 24.97 10.68 19.54
CA THR A 56 25.81 10.62 20.74
C THR A 56 27.28 10.84 20.40
N LEU A 57 27.94 11.78 21.06
CA LEU A 57 29.39 11.99 20.99
C LEU A 57 30.05 11.45 22.25
N THR A 58 31.10 10.65 22.09
CA THR A 58 32.00 10.22 23.17
C THR A 58 33.40 10.77 22.93
N ALA A 59 33.83 11.71 23.77
CA ALA A 59 35.17 12.32 23.73
C ALA A 59 35.65 12.66 25.14
N GLY A 60 35.94 11.62 25.95
CA GLY A 60 36.21 11.74 27.39
C GLY A 60 34.95 11.91 28.25
N SER A 61 34.00 12.74 27.79
CA SER A 61 32.63 12.84 28.28
C SER A 61 31.63 12.54 27.17
N THR A 62 30.42 12.10 27.53
CA THR A 62 29.32 11.84 26.59
C THR A 62 28.42 13.06 26.41
N GLN A 63 28.04 13.35 25.18
CA GLN A 63 27.01 14.34 24.83
C GLN A 63 25.97 13.67 23.94
N THR A 64 24.69 13.98 24.14
CA THR A 64 23.60 13.55 23.26
C THR A 64 22.92 14.76 22.64
N GLN A 65 22.41 14.60 21.42
CA GLN A 65 21.73 15.66 20.69
C GLN A 65 20.67 15.05 19.77
N ASN A 66 19.45 15.61 19.80
CA ASN A 66 18.44 15.38 18.77
C ASN A 66 18.58 16.44 17.68
N VAL A 67 18.48 16.04 16.41
CA VAL A 67 18.70 16.89 15.25
C VAL A 67 17.55 16.76 14.27
N THR A 68 17.10 17.89 13.70
CA THR A 68 16.04 17.98 12.68
C THR A 68 16.45 18.83 11.47
N GLY A 69 17.70 19.32 11.43
CA GLY A 69 18.21 20.20 10.37
C GLY A 69 19.24 19.52 9.46
N SER A 70 19.75 20.26 8.47
CA SER A 70 20.77 19.78 7.53
C SER A 70 22.20 19.77 8.07
N SER A 71 22.39 20.01 9.37
CA SER A 71 23.68 20.01 10.05
C SER A 71 23.50 19.85 11.56
N PHE A 72 24.55 19.45 12.26
CA PHE A 72 24.58 19.35 13.71
C PHE A 72 25.89 19.89 14.28
N GLN A 73 25.86 20.27 15.56
CA GLN A 73 27.03 20.64 16.32
C GLN A 73 26.77 20.37 17.81
N PHE A 74 27.63 19.59 18.44
CA PHE A 74 27.56 19.32 19.88
C PHE A 74 27.84 20.59 20.69
N ALA A 75 27.15 20.75 21.81
CA ALA A 75 27.15 21.98 22.58
C ALA A 75 28.51 22.28 23.21
N ASN A 76 29.16 21.26 23.80
CA ASN A 76 30.41 21.42 24.53
C ASN A 76 31.62 21.25 23.60
N THR A 77 32.65 22.05 23.85
CA THR A 77 33.95 21.94 23.17
C THR A 77 34.76 20.75 23.70
N VAL A 78 35.63 20.23 22.86
CA VAL A 78 36.56 19.14 23.13
C VAL A 78 37.97 19.64 22.79
N ALA A 79 38.96 19.29 23.61
CA ALA A 79 40.34 19.67 23.37
C ALA A 79 40.90 18.99 22.11
N GLU A 80 41.57 19.77 21.27
CA GLU A 80 42.35 19.27 20.13
C GLU A 80 43.33 18.18 20.60
N GLY A 81 43.44 17.10 19.82
CA GLY A 81 44.19 15.90 20.18
C GLY A 81 43.40 14.85 20.96
N THR A 82 42.17 15.14 21.40
CA THR A 82 41.29 14.14 22.07
C THR A 82 40.68 13.19 21.04
N GLY A 83 40.66 11.89 21.37
CA GLY A 83 39.94 10.89 20.58
C GLY A 83 38.42 11.06 20.73
N PHE A 84 37.69 11.00 19.63
CA PHE A 84 36.24 11.12 19.62
C PHE A 84 35.59 9.99 18.81
N SER A 85 34.32 9.71 19.13
CA SER A 85 33.42 8.88 18.34
C SER A 85 32.00 9.42 18.41
N ILE A 86 31.29 9.38 17.28
CA ILE A 86 29.89 9.77 17.11
C ILE A 86 29.11 8.49 16.77
N SER A 87 27.98 8.27 17.43
CA SER A 87 27.06 7.18 17.11
C SER A 87 25.64 7.70 16.97
N ILE A 88 24.82 6.99 16.21
CA ILE A 88 23.37 7.22 16.16
C ILE A 88 22.77 6.53 17.39
N SER A 89 22.10 7.30 18.25
CA SER A 89 21.39 6.78 19.41
C SER A 89 19.90 6.52 19.15
N SER A 90 19.34 7.10 18.09
CA SER A 90 17.97 6.84 17.62
C SER A 90 17.87 7.19 16.15
N GLN A 91 17.36 6.27 15.32
CA GLN A 91 17.02 6.58 13.93
C GLN A 91 15.72 7.41 13.87
N PRO A 92 15.56 8.28 12.87
CA PRO A 92 14.26 8.82 12.48
C PRO A 92 13.27 7.70 12.09
N GLU A 93 11.98 7.95 12.29
CA GLU A 93 10.92 7.04 11.84
C GLU A 93 10.88 6.93 10.31
N GLY A 94 10.77 5.71 9.78
CA GLY A 94 10.73 5.46 8.34
C GLY A 94 12.04 5.74 7.59
N GLN A 95 13.15 5.95 8.30
CA GLN A 95 14.44 6.28 7.70
C GLN A 95 15.60 5.58 8.39
N VAL A 96 16.67 5.33 7.63
CA VAL A 96 17.96 4.86 8.16
C VAL A 96 19.03 5.87 7.81
N CYS A 97 19.68 6.39 8.84
CA CYS A 97 20.85 7.24 8.72
C CYS A 97 22.14 6.45 8.96
N SER A 98 23.19 6.82 8.24
CA SER A 98 24.56 6.35 8.44
C SER A 98 25.50 7.55 8.63
N ILE A 99 26.63 7.34 9.32
CA ILE A 99 27.61 8.40 9.59
C ILE A 99 28.98 8.00 9.02
N THR A 100 29.57 8.88 8.22
CA THR A 100 30.99 8.82 7.83
C THR A 100 31.78 9.90 8.56
N GLY A 101 33.09 9.66 8.77
CA GLY A 101 33.91 10.55 9.60
C GLY A 101 33.53 10.56 11.08
N ALA A 102 32.86 9.50 11.55
CA ALA A 102 32.28 9.42 12.87
C ALA A 102 33.31 9.30 14.00
N SER A 103 34.58 9.00 13.73
CA SER A 103 35.60 8.82 14.76
C SER A 103 36.98 9.29 14.33
N GLY A 104 37.85 9.55 15.30
CA GLY A 104 39.25 9.92 15.05
C GLY A 104 39.84 10.72 16.19
N THR A 105 41.00 11.34 15.94
CA THR A 105 41.61 12.33 16.83
C THR A 105 41.19 13.72 16.38
N LEU A 106 40.64 14.52 17.29
CA LEU A 106 40.12 15.85 16.96
C LEU A 106 41.24 16.81 16.56
N SER A 107 40.99 17.55 15.48
CA SER A 107 41.84 18.61 14.94
C SER A 107 40.96 19.70 14.32
N SER A 108 41.52 20.89 14.10
CA SER A 108 40.82 21.95 13.38
C SER A 108 40.31 21.53 11.98
N ALA A 109 40.96 20.57 11.33
CA ALA A 109 40.59 20.08 10.00
C ALA A 109 39.37 19.14 9.99
N ASN A 110 39.13 18.38 11.07
CA ASN A 110 38.05 17.38 11.13
C ASN A 110 36.92 17.72 12.11
N ALA A 111 37.00 18.88 12.79
CA ALA A 111 35.99 19.32 13.76
C ALA A 111 34.56 19.39 13.19
N ASN A 112 34.39 19.67 11.89
CA ASN A 112 33.08 19.67 11.22
C ASN A 112 33.01 18.67 10.05
N ALA A 113 33.77 17.57 10.10
CA ALA A 113 33.90 16.64 8.97
C ALA A 113 32.95 15.44 9.00
N ALA A 114 32.15 15.27 10.06
CA ALA A 114 31.16 14.20 10.11
C ALA A 114 30.07 14.43 9.06
N GLN A 115 29.69 13.39 8.33
CA GLN A 115 28.62 13.46 7.34
C GLN A 115 27.60 12.38 7.65
N VAL A 116 26.36 12.80 7.89
CA VAL A 116 25.22 11.92 8.08
C VAL A 116 24.44 11.86 6.77
N SER A 117 24.17 10.65 6.29
CA SER A 117 23.29 10.43 5.14
C SER A 117 22.12 9.57 5.57
N CYS A 118 20.91 10.06 5.38
CA CYS A 118 19.66 9.38 5.66
C CYS A 118 18.96 8.99 4.37
N ALA A 119 18.43 7.77 4.33
CA ALA A 119 17.58 7.28 3.26
C ALA A 119 16.25 6.80 3.84
N SER A 120 15.16 7.05 3.13
CA SER A 120 13.84 6.54 3.51
C SER A 120 13.74 5.06 3.21
N ALA A 121 13.22 4.30 4.19
CA ALA A 121 12.83 2.93 3.97
C ALA A 121 11.66 2.89 2.98
N GLN A 122 11.73 1.95 2.04
CA GLN A 122 10.65 1.62 1.13
C GLN A 122 9.94 0.37 1.63
N ALA A 123 8.70 0.20 1.21
CA ALA A 123 7.95 -1.02 1.41
C ALA A 123 7.98 -1.84 0.11
N GLY A 124 8.30 -3.13 0.21
CA GLY A 124 8.12 -4.10 -0.85
C GLY A 124 7.07 -5.13 -0.45
N LEU A 125 6.46 -5.81 -1.41
CA LEU A 125 5.56 -6.94 -1.15
C LEU A 125 6.27 -8.26 -1.46
N PHE A 126 6.13 -9.25 -0.57
CA PHE A 126 6.43 -10.64 -0.91
C PHE A 126 5.15 -11.39 -1.25
N LEU A 127 5.04 -11.81 -2.51
CA LEU A 127 3.78 -12.24 -3.13
C LEU A 127 3.92 -13.63 -3.79
N ASP A 128 3.31 -14.62 -3.15
CA ASP A 128 2.65 -15.73 -3.86
C ASP A 128 1.18 -15.32 -3.96
N SER A 129 0.38 -15.47 -2.90
CA SER A 129 -0.51 -14.40 -2.39
C SER A 129 0.25 -13.59 -1.32
N PRO A 130 -0.31 -12.51 -0.73
CA PRO A 130 0.39 -11.80 0.33
C PRO A 130 0.83 -12.74 1.43
N VAL A 131 2.15 -12.87 1.62
CA VAL A 131 2.71 -13.80 2.60
C VAL A 131 2.90 -13.06 3.91
N ALA A 132 2.02 -13.27 4.88
CA ALA A 132 2.07 -12.72 6.22
C ALA A 132 2.91 -13.58 7.16
N GLY A 133 3.68 -12.94 8.04
CA GLY A 133 4.41 -13.62 9.10
C GLY A 133 5.73 -14.29 8.69
N ILE A 134 6.16 -14.19 7.42
CA ILE A 134 7.48 -14.67 7.01
C ILE A 134 8.57 -13.72 7.52
N GLY A 135 9.67 -14.27 8.03
CA GLY A 135 10.82 -13.48 8.44
C GLY A 135 11.55 -12.91 7.23
N TYR A 136 12.03 -11.67 7.33
CA TYR A 136 12.91 -11.06 6.34
C TYR A 136 14.10 -10.34 7.00
N ARG A 137 15.21 -10.25 6.25
CA ARG A 137 16.37 -9.45 6.63
C ARG A 137 17.03 -8.87 5.38
N THR A 138 17.41 -7.60 5.46
CA THR A 138 18.30 -6.93 4.53
C THR A 138 19.60 -6.56 5.23
N GLU A 139 20.47 -5.80 4.56
CA GLU A 139 21.69 -5.27 5.17
C GLU A 139 21.40 -4.32 6.34
N THR A 140 20.28 -3.60 6.32
CA THR A 140 19.92 -2.61 7.36
C THR A 140 18.58 -2.86 8.06
N GLN A 141 17.70 -3.69 7.48
CA GLN A 141 16.36 -3.96 7.98
C GLN A 141 16.16 -5.42 8.37
N SER A 142 15.20 -5.68 9.24
CA SER A 142 14.72 -7.03 9.53
C SER A 142 13.36 -6.97 10.19
N GLY A 143 12.53 -7.98 9.97
CA GLY A 143 11.23 -8.08 10.61
C GLY A 143 10.46 -9.31 10.14
N VAL A 144 9.15 -9.25 10.30
CA VAL A 144 8.21 -10.16 9.66
C VAL A 144 7.34 -9.36 8.71
N THR A 145 6.92 -9.98 7.62
CA THR A 145 5.95 -9.38 6.70
C THR A 145 4.60 -9.18 7.39
N ASP A 146 3.91 -8.09 7.05
CA ASP A 146 2.54 -7.88 7.51
C ASP A 146 1.52 -8.66 6.66
N ALA A 147 0.23 -8.48 6.92
CA ALA A 147 -0.83 -9.21 6.22
C ALA A 147 -0.98 -8.89 4.72
N MET A 148 -0.42 -7.78 4.25
CA MET A 148 -0.30 -7.50 2.81
C MET A 148 1.04 -7.98 2.24
N GLY A 149 1.79 -8.79 3.00
CA GLY A 149 3.09 -9.32 2.61
C GLY A 149 4.19 -8.27 2.62
N ARG A 150 3.99 -7.11 3.29
CA ARG A 150 4.91 -5.99 3.17
C ARG A 150 6.15 -6.16 4.03
N TYR A 151 7.31 -5.92 3.44
CA TYR A 151 8.62 -5.87 4.11
C TYR A 151 9.30 -4.52 3.86
N GLN A 152 10.27 -4.15 4.70
CA GLN A 152 11.00 -2.88 4.59
C GLN A 152 12.41 -3.10 4.03
N TYR A 153 12.85 -2.19 3.17
CA TYR A 153 14.20 -2.22 2.61
C TYR A 153 14.70 -0.81 2.25
N LEU A 154 16.00 -0.66 2.02
CA LEU A 154 16.56 0.52 1.34
C LEU A 154 16.90 0.19 -0.12
N PRO A 155 16.77 1.14 -1.05
CA PRO A 155 17.15 0.91 -2.45
C PRO A 155 18.57 0.36 -2.62
N GLY A 156 18.71 -0.69 -3.41
CA GLY A 156 19.99 -1.37 -3.71
C GLY A 156 20.42 -2.43 -2.70
N GLU A 157 19.61 -2.70 -1.67
CA GLU A 157 19.79 -3.81 -0.74
C GLU A 157 19.36 -5.16 -1.35
N THR A 158 19.78 -6.25 -0.70
CA THR A 158 19.23 -7.58 -0.94
C THR A 158 18.35 -7.99 0.23
N VAL A 159 17.32 -8.81 -0.04
CA VAL A 159 16.45 -9.37 0.98
C VAL A 159 16.59 -10.88 1.02
N VAL A 160 16.64 -11.43 2.23
CA VAL A 160 16.53 -12.87 2.49
C VAL A 160 15.28 -13.13 3.32
N PHE A 161 14.35 -13.88 2.74
CA PHE A 161 13.17 -14.40 3.44
C PHE A 161 13.49 -15.74 4.10
N PHE A 162 12.83 -16.03 5.23
CA PHE A 162 13.07 -17.26 6.00
C PHE A 162 11.87 -17.67 6.86
N ILE A 163 11.76 -18.98 7.09
CA ILE A 163 10.81 -19.63 7.99
C ILE A 163 11.60 -20.44 9.01
N GLY A 164 11.70 -19.97 10.25
CA GLY A 164 12.62 -20.54 11.23
C GLY A 164 14.07 -20.53 10.70
N ASP A 165 14.71 -21.70 10.63
CA ASP A 165 16.06 -21.86 10.05
C ASP A 165 16.06 -22.18 8.53
N LEU A 166 14.89 -22.38 7.90
CA LEU A 166 14.78 -22.53 6.44
C LEU A 166 14.91 -21.16 5.78
N THR A 167 16.02 -20.93 5.06
CA THR A 167 16.29 -19.67 4.37
C THR A 167 16.08 -19.79 2.86
N PHE A 168 15.48 -18.78 2.26
CA PHE A 168 15.44 -18.63 0.80
C PHE A 168 16.73 -17.99 0.29
N PRO A 169 17.07 -18.13 -1.00
CA PRO A 169 18.19 -17.40 -1.59
C PRO A 169 18.02 -15.89 -1.45
N ALA A 170 19.12 -15.14 -1.37
CA ALA A 170 19.05 -13.68 -1.42
C ALA A 170 18.59 -13.22 -2.81
N VAL A 171 17.73 -12.21 -2.84
CA VAL A 171 17.25 -11.55 -4.06
C VAL A 171 17.36 -10.04 -3.88
N GLU A 172 17.39 -9.28 -4.97
CA GLU A 172 17.31 -7.81 -4.91
C GLU A 172 16.01 -7.39 -4.19
N ALA A 173 16.13 -6.50 -3.21
CA ALA A 173 14.98 -5.94 -2.53
C ALA A 173 14.33 -4.87 -3.41
N THR A 174 13.06 -5.06 -3.76
CA THR A 174 12.29 -4.19 -4.66
C THR A 174 10.84 -4.03 -4.16
N GLY A 175 10.06 -3.15 -4.78
CA GLY A 175 8.64 -2.98 -4.44
C GLY A 175 7.79 -4.26 -4.57
N LEU A 176 8.22 -5.26 -5.34
CA LEU A 176 7.53 -6.54 -5.50
C LEU A 176 8.52 -7.69 -5.69
N VAL A 177 8.50 -8.64 -4.77
CA VAL A 177 9.23 -9.91 -4.85
C VAL A 177 8.21 -11.05 -4.86
N THR A 178 8.44 -12.02 -5.74
CA THR A 178 7.61 -13.21 -5.94
C THR A 178 8.51 -14.44 -5.92
N PRO A 179 7.96 -15.67 -5.78
CA PRO A 179 8.75 -16.89 -5.96
C PRO A 179 9.58 -16.91 -7.26
N ASN A 180 9.08 -16.31 -8.35
CA ASN A 180 9.77 -16.25 -9.65
C ASN A 180 11.03 -15.39 -9.65
N ASN A 181 11.23 -14.51 -8.65
CA ASN A 181 12.43 -13.67 -8.57
C ASN A 181 13.64 -14.42 -7.98
N PHE A 182 13.44 -15.59 -7.37
CA PHE A 182 14.52 -16.31 -6.71
C PHE A 182 15.36 -17.15 -7.69
N ALA A 183 16.63 -17.31 -7.32
CA ALA A 183 17.58 -18.23 -7.95
C ALA A 183 17.72 -18.07 -9.49
N ASP A 184 17.65 -16.83 -9.99
CA ASP A 184 17.70 -16.50 -11.42
C ASP A 184 16.69 -17.32 -12.27
N GLY A 185 15.54 -17.68 -11.67
CA GLY A 185 14.51 -18.48 -12.32
C GLY A 185 14.81 -19.99 -12.37
N ASP A 186 15.63 -20.53 -11.46
CA ASP A 186 15.77 -21.98 -11.30
C ASP A 186 14.42 -22.62 -10.92
N ASP A 187 13.80 -23.33 -11.86
CA ASP A 187 12.48 -23.97 -11.73
C ASP A 187 12.34 -24.77 -10.42
N THR A 188 13.42 -25.44 -9.96
CA THR A 188 13.38 -26.25 -8.73
C THR A 188 13.20 -25.37 -7.49
N THR A 189 14.00 -24.31 -7.37
CA THR A 189 13.94 -23.40 -6.22
C THR A 189 12.64 -22.60 -6.21
N VAL A 190 12.23 -22.07 -7.36
CA VAL A 190 10.97 -21.33 -7.53
C VAL A 190 9.78 -22.22 -7.11
N SER A 191 9.72 -23.45 -7.64
CA SER A 191 8.71 -24.44 -7.28
C SER A 191 8.69 -24.74 -5.78
N ASN A 192 9.84 -25.04 -5.19
CA ASN A 192 9.91 -25.39 -3.77
C ASN A 192 9.47 -24.22 -2.86
N ILE A 193 9.80 -22.97 -3.21
CA ILE A 193 9.33 -21.78 -2.48
C ILE A 193 7.81 -21.64 -2.57
N ALA A 194 7.23 -21.64 -3.77
CA ALA A 194 5.78 -21.51 -3.93
C ALA A 194 5.01 -22.63 -3.20
N ARG A 195 5.47 -23.87 -3.38
CA ARG A 195 4.84 -25.05 -2.75
C ARG A 195 4.89 -24.98 -1.24
N ILE A 196 6.02 -24.61 -0.63
CA ILE A 196 6.13 -24.59 0.83
C ILE A 196 5.30 -23.46 1.44
N LEU A 197 5.24 -22.29 0.79
CA LEU A 197 4.44 -21.17 1.27
C LEU A 197 2.95 -21.53 1.33
N GLN A 198 2.41 -22.03 0.22
CA GLN A 198 1.00 -22.44 0.14
C GLN A 198 0.67 -23.61 1.07
N THR A 199 1.62 -24.53 1.26
CA THR A 199 1.42 -25.68 2.17
C THR A 199 1.35 -25.27 3.63
N LEU A 200 2.01 -24.18 4.02
CA LEU A 200 2.16 -23.76 5.42
C LEU A 200 1.14 -22.71 5.87
N ASP A 201 0.26 -22.31 4.96
CA ASP A 201 -0.80 -21.34 5.20
C ASP A 201 -1.75 -21.79 6.33
N GLU A 202 -1.96 -20.94 7.33
CA GLU A 202 -2.58 -21.30 8.61
C GLU A 202 -3.97 -21.92 8.46
N ASP A 203 -4.81 -21.40 7.55
CA ASP A 203 -6.18 -21.87 7.32
C ASP A 203 -6.32 -22.83 6.12
N GLU A 204 -5.20 -23.21 5.49
CA GLU A 204 -5.11 -24.10 4.33
C GLU A 204 -5.79 -23.55 3.06
N ASP A 205 -5.97 -22.23 2.96
CA ASP A 205 -6.58 -21.56 1.82
C ASP A 205 -5.74 -20.35 1.32
N PRO A 206 -4.68 -20.61 0.54
CA PRO A 206 -3.71 -19.57 0.19
C PRO A 206 -4.30 -18.45 -0.68
N SER A 207 -5.51 -18.63 -1.22
CA SER A 207 -6.15 -17.66 -2.11
C SER A 207 -6.73 -16.45 -1.37
N ASN A 208 -6.85 -16.51 -0.04
CA ASN A 208 -7.20 -15.37 0.82
C ASN A 208 -5.96 -14.74 1.50
N GLY A 209 -4.76 -14.94 0.97
CA GLY A 209 -3.49 -14.61 1.64
C GLY A 209 -2.82 -15.87 2.20
N ILE A 210 -1.54 -15.79 2.50
CA ILE A 210 -0.80 -16.89 3.15
C ILE A 210 -0.37 -16.40 4.52
N THR A 211 -0.86 -17.02 5.58
CA THR A 211 -0.47 -16.68 6.96
C THR A 211 0.44 -17.75 7.54
N LEU A 212 1.66 -17.36 7.90
CA LEU A 212 2.60 -18.24 8.60
C LEU A 212 2.50 -18.03 10.10
N SER A 213 1.96 -19.03 10.80
CA SER A 213 1.81 -18.99 12.26
C SER A 213 3.17 -19.07 12.99
N GLN A 214 3.16 -18.70 14.27
CA GLN A 214 4.34 -18.90 15.13
C GLN A 214 4.71 -20.39 15.24
N ALA A 215 3.71 -21.28 15.32
CA ALA A 215 3.94 -22.72 15.38
C ALA A 215 4.64 -23.24 14.11
N THR A 216 4.25 -22.72 12.93
CA THR A 216 4.95 -22.98 11.68
C THR A 216 6.41 -22.56 11.78
N THR A 217 6.70 -21.33 12.19
CA THR A 217 8.08 -20.85 12.33
C THR A 217 8.91 -21.72 13.28
N GLU A 218 8.35 -22.12 14.42
CA GLU A 218 9.02 -22.96 15.41
C GLU A 218 9.33 -24.37 14.89
N ALA A 219 8.47 -24.95 14.06
CA ALA A 219 8.67 -26.27 13.47
C ALA A 219 9.89 -26.34 12.53
N PHE A 220 10.30 -25.21 11.94
CA PHE A 220 11.47 -25.14 11.07
C PHE A 220 12.79 -24.84 11.81
N ASN A 221 12.75 -24.55 13.11
CA ASN A 221 13.96 -24.30 13.90
C ASN A 221 14.80 -25.59 14.06
N GLY A 222 16.10 -25.47 13.86
CA GLY A 222 17.07 -26.58 13.92
C GLY A 222 17.02 -27.52 12.71
N THR A 223 16.24 -27.20 11.68
CA THR A 223 16.21 -27.98 10.43
C THR A 223 17.42 -27.66 9.56
N ALA A 224 17.89 -28.64 8.79
CA ALA A 224 18.96 -28.47 7.80
C ALA A 224 18.40 -28.68 6.39
N LEU A 225 17.27 -28.02 6.10
CA LEU A 225 16.58 -28.11 4.83
C LEU A 225 17.25 -27.18 3.80
N ASP A 226 17.34 -27.65 2.56
CA ASP A 226 17.86 -26.90 1.42
C ASP A 226 16.73 -26.69 0.42
N ILE A 227 16.27 -25.44 0.29
CA ILE A 227 15.15 -25.06 -0.58
C ILE A 227 15.47 -25.27 -2.07
N GLY A 228 16.76 -25.23 -2.46
CA GLY A 228 17.18 -25.47 -3.85
C GLY A 228 17.36 -26.94 -4.20
N SER A 229 17.12 -27.86 -3.25
CA SER A 229 17.34 -29.29 -3.47
C SER A 229 16.18 -29.94 -4.24
N THR A 230 16.50 -30.77 -5.24
CA THR A 230 15.52 -31.65 -5.91
C THR A 230 14.92 -32.70 -4.95
N GLY A 231 15.54 -32.93 -3.79
CA GLY A 231 15.06 -33.82 -2.74
C GLY A 231 14.28 -33.10 -1.63
N PHE A 232 13.94 -31.82 -1.81
CA PHE A 232 13.28 -30.99 -0.79
C PHE A 232 11.96 -31.61 -0.31
N ALA A 233 11.13 -32.12 -1.22
CA ALA A 233 9.82 -32.71 -0.88
C ALA A 233 9.93 -33.87 0.13
N ASP A 234 10.91 -34.77 -0.06
CA ASP A 234 11.16 -35.87 0.87
C ASP A 234 11.73 -35.37 2.20
N ALA A 235 12.60 -34.35 2.15
CA ALA A 235 13.27 -33.82 3.33
C ALA A 235 12.31 -33.04 4.25
N VAL A 236 11.38 -32.26 3.67
CA VAL A 236 10.44 -31.42 4.43
C VAL A 236 9.27 -32.22 5.01
N ALA A 237 8.98 -33.40 4.47
CA ALA A 237 7.84 -34.23 4.87
C ALA A 237 7.77 -34.48 6.39
N SER A 238 8.90 -34.71 7.06
CA SER A 238 8.91 -34.93 8.52
C SER A 238 8.50 -33.69 9.31
N VAL A 239 8.82 -32.49 8.81
CA VAL A 239 8.39 -31.23 9.45
C VAL A 239 6.89 -31.05 9.26
N LEU A 240 6.39 -31.27 8.04
CA LEU A 240 4.96 -31.17 7.73
C LEU A 240 4.10 -32.15 8.55
N THR A 241 4.63 -33.34 8.87
CA THR A 241 3.91 -34.28 9.75
C THR A 241 3.67 -33.74 11.17
N THR A 242 4.46 -32.75 11.62
CA THR A 242 4.27 -32.10 12.93
C THR A 242 3.28 -30.93 12.89
N LEU A 243 2.94 -30.45 11.69
CA LEU A 243 2.00 -29.37 11.43
C LEU A 243 0.72 -29.97 10.84
N ASP A 244 -0.06 -30.63 11.69
CA ASP A 244 -1.37 -31.21 11.34
C ASP A 244 -1.36 -32.20 10.17
N ASN A 245 -0.22 -32.87 9.96
CA ASN A 245 -0.05 -33.85 8.89
C ASN A 245 -0.28 -33.27 7.48
N ARG A 246 0.12 -32.01 7.29
CA ARG A 246 0.09 -31.30 6.01
C ARG A 246 0.84 -32.06 4.91
N THR A 247 0.37 -31.92 3.69
CA THR A 247 0.98 -32.50 2.49
C THR A 247 1.46 -31.37 1.59
N LEU A 248 2.69 -31.47 1.09
CA LEU A 248 3.27 -30.47 0.20
C LEU A 248 2.42 -30.35 -1.09
N VAL A 249 1.95 -29.13 -1.37
CA VAL A 249 1.18 -28.76 -2.57
C VAL A 249 1.93 -29.20 -3.84
N SER A 250 1.20 -29.51 -4.92
CA SER A 250 1.81 -29.91 -6.18
C SER A 250 2.49 -28.73 -6.88
N ASP A 251 3.47 -28.99 -7.75
CA ASP A 251 4.13 -27.95 -8.54
C ASP A 251 3.14 -27.17 -9.43
N ALA A 252 2.23 -27.90 -10.08
CA ALA A 252 1.25 -27.30 -10.99
C ALA A 252 0.25 -26.40 -10.25
N ASP A 253 -0.25 -26.85 -9.10
CA ASP A 253 -1.17 -26.04 -8.28
C ASP A 253 -0.46 -24.82 -7.72
N ALA A 254 0.80 -25.00 -7.28
CA ALA A 254 1.59 -23.91 -6.74
C ALA A 254 1.84 -22.80 -7.77
N LYS A 255 2.23 -23.18 -9.00
CA LYS A 255 2.43 -22.24 -10.11
C LYS A 255 1.13 -21.52 -10.49
N ALA A 256 0.02 -22.26 -10.62
CA ALA A 256 -1.27 -21.68 -10.98
C ALA A 256 -1.76 -20.66 -9.93
N HIS A 257 -1.49 -20.92 -8.66
CA HIS A 257 -1.84 -19.99 -7.58
C HIS A 257 -1.02 -18.70 -7.64
N VAL A 258 0.31 -18.77 -7.82
CA VAL A 258 1.17 -17.58 -8.00
C VAL A 258 0.68 -16.73 -9.18
N GLU A 259 0.36 -17.36 -10.31
CA GLU A 259 -0.14 -16.66 -11.50
C GLU A 259 -1.50 -15.99 -11.30
N THR A 260 -2.39 -16.64 -10.54
CA THR A 260 -3.70 -16.07 -10.18
C THR A 260 -3.52 -14.84 -9.30
N SER A 261 -2.65 -14.93 -8.31
CA SER A 261 -2.39 -13.81 -7.41
C SER A 261 -1.68 -12.64 -8.08
N LEU A 262 -0.81 -12.89 -9.08
CA LEU A 262 -0.23 -11.82 -9.90
C LEU A 262 -1.28 -11.06 -10.71
N ARG A 263 -2.30 -11.74 -11.23
CA ARG A 263 -3.45 -11.08 -11.90
C ARG A 263 -4.28 -10.27 -10.93
N GLN A 264 -4.56 -10.82 -9.75
CA GLN A 264 -5.22 -10.08 -8.68
C GLN A 264 -4.41 -8.86 -8.24
N GLN A 265 -3.08 -8.96 -8.22
CA GLN A 265 -2.21 -7.82 -7.95
C GLN A 265 -2.30 -6.79 -9.07
N LEU A 266 -2.40 -7.19 -10.34
CA LEU A 266 -2.51 -6.26 -11.47
C LEU A 266 -3.77 -5.36 -11.38
N ARG A 267 -4.88 -5.86 -10.84
CA ARG A 267 -6.15 -5.12 -10.69
C ARG A 267 -5.99 -3.79 -9.95
N GLY A 268 -6.80 -2.82 -10.36
CA GLY A 268 -6.77 -1.44 -9.89
C GLY A 268 -6.06 -0.48 -10.85
N SER A 269 -5.79 0.73 -10.36
CA SER A 269 -5.29 1.84 -11.20
C SER A 269 -3.79 2.06 -11.12
N TRP A 270 -3.23 2.44 -12.26
CA TRP A 270 -1.81 2.69 -12.49
C TRP A 270 -1.65 4.05 -13.14
N LEU A 271 -0.74 4.85 -12.60
CA LEU A 271 -0.49 6.22 -13.01
C LEU A 271 0.70 6.29 -13.95
N TYR A 272 0.47 6.81 -15.15
CA TYR A 272 1.50 7.29 -16.06
C TYR A 272 1.60 8.81 -15.96
N LYS A 273 2.83 9.34 -15.92
CA LYS A 273 3.09 10.79 -15.85
C LYS A 273 3.98 11.21 -17.01
N GLU A 274 3.48 12.11 -17.84
CA GLU A 274 4.23 12.72 -18.94
C GLU A 274 4.86 14.06 -18.51
N GLY A 275 4.32 14.66 -17.46
CA GLY A 275 4.85 15.85 -16.81
C GLY A 275 3.91 16.38 -15.73
N GLU A 276 4.12 17.63 -15.34
CA GLU A 276 3.27 18.29 -14.33
C GLU A 276 1.88 18.56 -14.91
N GLY A 277 0.83 18.00 -14.29
CA GLY A 277 -0.56 18.11 -14.75
C GLY A 277 -0.88 17.34 -16.04
N MET A 278 -0.04 16.37 -16.41
CA MET A 278 -0.19 15.53 -17.59
C MET A 278 -0.11 14.07 -17.16
N ARG A 279 -1.18 13.60 -16.49
CA ARG A 279 -1.30 12.24 -15.97
C ARG A 279 -2.30 11.43 -16.80
N ASN A 280 -2.02 10.16 -16.99
CA ASN A 280 -2.98 9.21 -17.54
C ASN A 280 -3.13 8.05 -16.55
N ILE A 281 -4.35 7.53 -16.44
CA ILE A 281 -4.69 6.47 -15.50
C ILE A 281 -5.09 5.24 -16.31
N LEU A 282 -4.33 4.15 -16.15
CA LEU A 282 -4.67 2.83 -16.66
C LEU A 282 -5.25 1.99 -15.52
N THR A 283 -6.49 1.56 -15.66
CA THR A 283 -7.21 0.73 -14.69
C THR A 283 -7.43 -0.66 -15.26
N PHE A 284 -7.01 -1.70 -14.54
CA PHE A 284 -7.45 -3.07 -14.79
C PHE A 284 -8.66 -3.38 -13.92
N ILE A 285 -9.83 -3.48 -14.56
CA ILE A 285 -11.13 -3.64 -13.90
C ILE A 285 -11.26 -5.06 -13.35
N ASP A 286 -10.95 -6.04 -14.19
CA ASP A 286 -10.94 -7.46 -13.90
C ASP A 286 -9.81 -8.15 -14.68
N ASP A 287 -9.85 -9.49 -14.79
CA ASP A 287 -8.82 -10.29 -15.45
C ASP A 287 -8.78 -10.16 -16.99
N SER A 288 -9.73 -9.42 -17.56
CA SER A 288 -9.92 -9.31 -19.01
C SER A 288 -10.25 -7.90 -19.52
N HIS A 289 -10.62 -6.95 -18.65
CA HIS A 289 -10.98 -5.59 -19.05
C HIS A 289 -10.02 -4.53 -18.49
N TYR A 290 -9.68 -3.54 -19.32
CA TYR A 290 -8.94 -2.35 -18.93
C TYR A 290 -9.64 -1.07 -19.38
N LEU A 291 -9.30 0.04 -18.72
CA LEU A 291 -9.79 1.38 -19.01
C LEU A 291 -8.63 2.37 -18.91
N ILE A 292 -8.49 3.28 -19.87
CA ILE A 292 -7.51 4.37 -19.83
C ILE A 292 -8.26 5.69 -19.75
N LEU A 293 -7.82 6.61 -18.90
CA LEU A 293 -8.34 7.97 -18.78
C LEU A 293 -7.20 8.99 -18.90
N HIS A 294 -7.42 10.03 -19.71
CA HIS A 294 -6.42 11.08 -19.99
C HIS A 294 -6.74 12.39 -19.26
N GLU A 295 -5.77 12.97 -18.54
CA GLU A 295 -5.96 14.26 -17.85
C GLU A 295 -5.79 15.48 -18.78
N HIS A 296 -5.11 15.33 -19.92
CA HIS A 296 -4.69 16.49 -20.70
C HIS A 296 -4.83 16.28 -22.20
N THR A 297 -4.96 17.40 -22.90
CA THR A 297 -4.92 17.47 -24.37
C THR A 297 -3.47 17.58 -24.82
N ASP A 298 -3.11 16.82 -25.86
CA ASP A 298 -1.77 16.87 -26.47
C ASP A 298 -1.75 17.68 -27.79
N ASP A 299 -0.64 17.59 -28.54
CA ASP A 299 -0.46 18.34 -29.79
C ASP A 299 -0.96 17.62 -31.06
N GLY A 300 -1.63 16.47 -30.90
CA GLY A 300 -2.04 15.60 -32.00
C GLY A 300 -3.53 15.41 -32.12
N ASP A 301 -4.14 14.66 -31.20
CA ASP A 301 -5.51 14.15 -31.33
C ASP A 301 -6.15 13.73 -29.97
N GLN A 302 -5.39 13.66 -28.86
CA GLN A 302 -5.92 13.29 -27.54
C GLN A 302 -6.63 14.48 -26.86
N LEU A 303 -7.81 14.25 -26.28
CA LEU A 303 -8.56 15.25 -25.52
C LEU A 303 -8.48 15.02 -24.00
N ALA A 304 -8.56 16.09 -23.22
CA ALA A 304 -8.64 15.95 -21.76
C ALA A 304 -10.00 15.35 -21.38
N GLY A 305 -9.99 14.34 -20.51
CA GLY A 305 -11.20 13.60 -20.10
C GLY A 305 -11.66 12.56 -21.13
N SER A 306 -10.89 12.34 -22.20
CA SER A 306 -11.10 11.19 -23.08
C SER A 306 -10.64 9.91 -22.41
N ALA A 307 -11.16 8.79 -22.91
CA ALA A 307 -10.91 7.48 -22.37
C ALA A 307 -10.97 6.40 -23.45
N GLU A 308 -10.33 5.27 -23.16
CA GLU A 308 -10.28 4.05 -23.99
C GLU A 308 -10.69 2.85 -23.12
N LEU A 309 -11.66 2.07 -23.60
CA LEU A 309 -12.11 0.83 -22.96
C LEU A 309 -11.76 -0.35 -23.86
N GLY A 310 -11.15 -1.39 -23.28
CA GLY A 310 -10.79 -2.56 -24.06
C GLY A 310 -10.60 -3.83 -23.25
N GLY A 311 -10.36 -4.91 -23.97
CA GLY A 311 -10.04 -6.22 -23.41
C GLY A 311 -8.55 -6.55 -23.49
N TYR A 312 -8.04 -7.34 -22.55
CA TYR A 312 -6.64 -7.79 -22.53
C TYR A 312 -6.51 -9.28 -22.19
N GLU A 313 -5.44 -9.89 -22.69
CA GLU A 313 -4.93 -11.18 -22.23
C GLU A 313 -3.46 -10.99 -21.83
N TRP A 314 -3.09 -11.44 -20.63
CA TRP A 314 -1.73 -11.32 -20.11
C TRP A 314 -1.22 -12.64 -19.56
N ASP A 315 0.03 -12.97 -19.90
CA ASP A 315 0.79 -14.07 -19.35
C ASP A 315 1.87 -13.52 -18.38
N PRO A 316 1.74 -13.73 -17.05
CA PRO A 316 2.72 -13.25 -16.07
C PRO A 316 4.09 -13.90 -16.17
N GLU A 317 4.22 -15.09 -16.77
CA GLU A 317 5.50 -15.78 -16.91
C GLU A 317 6.33 -15.18 -18.05
N THR A 318 5.69 -14.99 -19.22
CA THR A 318 6.38 -14.48 -20.41
C THR A 318 6.26 -12.96 -20.58
N GLY A 319 5.33 -12.34 -19.87
CA GLY A 319 4.91 -10.97 -20.05
C GLY A 319 4.08 -10.73 -21.32
N ALA A 320 3.75 -11.76 -22.12
CA ALA A 320 3.02 -11.58 -23.37
C ALA A 320 1.68 -10.88 -23.13
N LEU A 321 1.39 -9.85 -23.93
CA LEU A 321 0.17 -9.05 -23.84
C LEU A 321 -0.55 -9.05 -25.19
N SER A 322 -1.85 -9.35 -25.18
CA SER A 322 -2.77 -9.09 -26.30
C SER A 322 -3.84 -8.10 -25.88
N LEU A 323 -4.23 -7.21 -26.79
CA LEU A 323 -5.20 -6.15 -26.53
C LEU A 323 -6.30 -6.17 -27.59
N THR A 324 -7.49 -5.75 -27.17
CA THR A 324 -8.66 -5.56 -28.02
C THR A 324 -9.32 -4.24 -27.66
N LEU A 325 -9.68 -3.43 -28.65
CA LEU A 325 -10.41 -2.18 -28.46
C LEU A 325 -11.91 -2.46 -28.44
N PHE A 326 -12.62 -1.96 -27.42
CA PHE A 326 -14.08 -2.03 -27.33
C PHE A 326 -14.73 -0.69 -27.64
N ASP A 327 -14.25 0.39 -27.01
CA ASP A 327 -14.72 1.75 -27.26
C ASP A 327 -13.63 2.79 -26.95
N GLU A 328 -13.75 3.98 -27.53
CA GLU A 328 -12.83 5.11 -27.39
C GLU A 328 -13.56 6.43 -27.68
N SER A 329 -13.18 7.51 -27.00
CA SER A 329 -13.84 8.79 -27.21
C SER A 329 -13.16 9.76 -28.17
N ASP A 330 -11.88 9.57 -28.48
CA ASP A 330 -11.11 10.49 -29.34
C ASP A 330 -10.17 9.82 -30.36
N ASN A 331 -10.06 8.48 -30.37
CA ASN A 331 -9.25 7.71 -31.33
C ASN A 331 -7.73 7.90 -31.21
N SER A 332 -7.27 8.33 -30.02
CA SER A 332 -5.86 8.63 -29.73
C SER A 332 -5.52 8.44 -28.25
N GLY A 333 -4.23 8.43 -27.91
CA GLY A 333 -3.74 8.59 -26.53
C GLY A 333 -3.62 7.32 -25.69
N GLY A 334 -4.43 6.30 -25.99
CA GLY A 334 -4.44 5.02 -25.27
C GLY A 334 -3.48 3.97 -25.82
N PHE A 335 -3.84 2.68 -25.68
CA PHE A 335 -3.09 1.63 -26.36
C PHE A 335 -3.33 1.62 -27.86
N PHE A 336 -4.50 2.09 -28.29
CA PHE A 336 -4.88 2.22 -29.69
C PHE A 336 -4.74 3.68 -30.13
N ASP A 337 -4.00 3.89 -31.21
CA ASP A 337 -3.89 5.17 -31.90
C ASP A 337 -4.22 4.93 -33.38
N GLY A 338 -5.29 5.59 -33.86
CA GLY A 338 -5.83 5.40 -35.20
C GLY A 338 -6.23 3.94 -35.49
N GLY A 339 -6.64 3.19 -34.47
CA GLY A 339 -7.04 1.78 -34.56
C GLY A 339 -5.89 0.77 -34.64
N SER A 340 -4.66 1.16 -34.29
CA SER A 340 -3.51 0.26 -34.22
C SER A 340 -2.81 0.33 -32.87
N HIS A 341 -2.28 -0.80 -32.38
CA HIS A 341 -1.48 -0.86 -31.17
C HIS A 341 -0.19 -1.65 -31.39
N GLU A 342 0.86 -1.31 -30.65
CA GLU A 342 2.15 -2.00 -30.73
C GLU A 342 2.66 -2.57 -29.41
N ALA A 343 1.90 -2.44 -28.32
CA ALA A 343 2.23 -3.06 -27.03
C ALA A 343 2.47 -4.57 -27.22
N LYS A 344 3.62 -5.05 -26.74
CA LYS A 344 4.08 -6.44 -26.91
C LYS A 344 4.08 -7.21 -25.61
N THR A 345 4.66 -6.62 -24.57
CA THR A 345 4.79 -7.27 -23.28
C THR A 345 4.49 -6.31 -22.15
N MET A 346 3.93 -6.87 -21.09
CA MET A 346 3.67 -6.20 -19.83
C MET A 346 4.32 -7.00 -18.71
N THR A 347 5.10 -6.33 -17.88
CA THR A 347 5.77 -6.93 -16.73
C THR A 347 5.39 -6.19 -15.46
N LEU A 348 4.93 -6.94 -14.47
CA LEU A 348 4.53 -6.46 -13.17
C LEU A 348 5.71 -6.58 -12.18
N GLY A 349 6.22 -5.45 -11.71
CA GLY A 349 7.22 -5.36 -10.64
C GLY A 349 6.81 -4.31 -9.62
N GLU A 350 7.79 -3.57 -9.08
CA GLU A 350 7.54 -2.33 -8.30
C GLU A 350 6.72 -1.30 -9.10
N SER A 351 6.91 -1.29 -10.41
CA SER A 351 6.12 -0.53 -11.38
C SER A 351 5.60 -1.49 -12.44
N LEU A 352 4.49 -1.11 -13.08
CA LEU A 352 4.04 -1.80 -14.28
C LEU A 352 4.84 -1.28 -15.46
N THR A 353 5.54 -2.15 -16.16
CA THR A 353 6.29 -1.78 -17.37
C THR A 353 5.57 -2.34 -18.58
N ILE A 354 5.29 -1.47 -19.56
CA ILE A 354 4.68 -1.85 -20.83
C ILE A 354 5.69 -1.56 -21.94
N GLN A 355 6.03 -2.60 -22.69
CA GLN A 355 6.98 -2.55 -23.79
C GLN A 355 6.22 -2.46 -25.12
N PHE A 356 6.56 -1.45 -25.91
CA PHE A 356 6.14 -1.26 -27.30
C PHE A 356 7.28 -1.66 -28.25
N SER A 357 7.08 -1.56 -29.56
CA SER A 357 8.10 -1.96 -30.53
C SER A 357 9.40 -1.14 -30.44
N GLU A 358 9.31 0.15 -30.11
CA GLU A 358 10.47 1.05 -30.09
C GLU A 358 10.78 1.64 -28.70
N ASP A 359 9.81 1.66 -27.79
CA ASP A 359 9.93 2.29 -26.47
C ASP A 359 9.24 1.48 -25.36
N SER A 360 9.43 1.90 -24.12
CA SER A 360 8.75 1.34 -22.94
C SER A 360 8.29 2.45 -22.01
N ILE A 361 7.13 2.27 -21.38
CA ILE A 361 6.64 3.15 -20.33
C ILE A 361 6.62 2.42 -18.99
N MET A 362 6.74 3.19 -17.91
CA MET A 362 6.60 2.70 -16.54
C MET A 362 5.45 3.43 -15.86
N LEU A 363 4.53 2.67 -15.27
CA LEU A 363 3.40 3.19 -14.51
C LEU A 363 3.57 2.84 -13.04
N SER A 364 3.31 3.81 -12.16
CA SER A 364 3.31 3.60 -10.71
C SER A 364 1.92 3.21 -10.24
N ARG A 365 1.80 2.26 -9.31
CA ARG A 365 0.51 1.91 -8.71
C ARG A 365 -0.12 3.13 -8.00
N ILE A 366 -1.42 3.31 -8.15
CA ILE A 366 -2.21 4.27 -7.36
C ILE A 366 -2.74 3.54 -6.12
N ASP A 367 -1.83 3.29 -5.18
CA ASP A 367 -2.10 2.76 -3.85
C ASP A 367 -0.86 3.06 -3.01
N ASP A 368 -1.02 3.84 -1.94
CA ASP A 368 0.09 4.16 -1.05
C ASP A 368 0.20 3.19 0.14
N GLY A 369 -0.74 2.25 0.28
CA GLY A 369 -0.83 1.26 1.35
C GLY A 369 -1.01 1.84 2.76
N SER A 370 -1.09 3.16 2.89
CA SER A 370 -1.14 3.91 4.16
C SER A 370 -2.50 4.56 4.38
N ASN A 371 -3.15 5.00 3.29
CA ASN A 371 -4.47 5.56 3.28
C ASN A 371 -5.40 4.62 2.49
N PRO A 372 -6.30 3.90 3.17
CA PRO A 372 -7.12 2.86 2.54
C PRO A 372 -8.16 3.41 1.55
N LEU A 373 -8.42 4.72 1.54
CA LEU A 373 -9.24 5.41 0.54
C LEU A 373 -8.55 5.48 -0.83
N ILE A 374 -7.22 5.59 -0.87
CA ILE A 374 -6.44 5.67 -2.11
C ILE A 374 -6.55 4.35 -2.87
N GLY A 375 -6.74 4.45 -4.18
CA GLY A 375 -7.07 3.34 -5.05
C GLY A 375 -8.35 3.58 -5.84
N SER A 376 -8.90 2.49 -6.35
CA SER A 376 -9.94 2.50 -7.37
C SER A 376 -11.20 1.80 -6.86
N TRP A 377 -12.33 2.41 -7.15
CA TRP A 377 -13.63 2.03 -6.66
C TRP A 377 -14.61 2.05 -7.82
N THR A 378 -15.54 1.10 -7.87
CA THR A 378 -16.48 1.03 -8.99
C THR A 378 -17.92 1.26 -8.58
N VAL A 379 -18.75 1.73 -9.49
CA VAL A 379 -20.20 1.62 -9.38
C VAL A 379 -20.76 1.18 -10.72
N TRP A 380 -21.65 0.19 -10.68
CA TRP A 380 -22.33 -0.31 -11.86
C TRP A 380 -23.79 0.13 -11.86
N GLU A 381 -24.19 0.80 -12.93
CA GLU A 381 -25.56 1.26 -13.15
C GLU A 381 -26.22 0.39 -14.23
N GLU A 382 -26.93 -0.65 -13.81
CA GLU A 382 -27.52 -1.64 -14.72
C GLU A 382 -28.52 -1.04 -15.72
N SER A 383 -29.24 0.03 -15.34
CA SER A 383 -30.21 0.69 -16.23
C SER A 383 -29.57 1.30 -17.47
N ASP A 384 -28.32 1.76 -17.33
CA ASP A 384 -27.62 2.56 -18.32
C ASP A 384 -26.40 1.83 -18.89
N ASP A 385 -26.15 0.58 -18.46
CA ASP A 385 -24.98 -0.22 -18.88
C ASP A 385 -23.68 0.57 -18.65
N ASN A 386 -23.61 1.27 -17.51
CA ASN A 386 -22.57 2.24 -17.20
C ASN A 386 -21.75 1.77 -16.00
N LEU A 387 -20.47 1.45 -16.26
CA LEU A 387 -19.47 1.30 -15.22
C LEU A 387 -18.83 2.66 -14.99
N THR A 388 -18.82 3.09 -13.74
CA THR A 388 -18.03 4.23 -13.31
C THR A 388 -16.87 3.75 -12.46
N VAL A 389 -15.65 4.17 -12.79
CA VAL A 389 -14.46 3.96 -11.96
C VAL A 389 -14.07 5.28 -11.32
N VAL A 390 -14.10 5.33 -9.99
CA VAL A 390 -13.62 6.43 -9.16
C VAL A 390 -12.23 6.09 -8.63
N VAL A 391 -11.25 6.94 -8.91
CA VAL A 391 -9.85 6.74 -8.51
C VAL A 391 -9.43 7.88 -7.58
N PHE A 392 -9.22 7.58 -6.31
CA PHE A 392 -8.60 8.53 -5.38
C PHE A 392 -7.09 8.49 -5.56
N LEU A 393 -6.53 9.52 -6.19
CA LEU A 393 -5.11 9.62 -6.57
C LEU A 393 -4.20 9.96 -5.39
N SER A 394 -4.73 10.76 -4.46
CA SER A 394 -4.06 11.23 -3.25
C SER A 394 -5.12 11.63 -2.23
N GLY A 395 -4.72 12.05 -1.02
CA GLY A 395 -5.67 12.53 -0.01
C GLY A 395 -6.46 13.79 -0.37
N THR A 396 -6.19 14.38 -1.55
CA THR A 396 -6.84 15.61 -2.01
C THR A 396 -7.25 15.60 -3.48
N GLU A 397 -6.93 14.56 -4.25
CA GLU A 397 -7.19 14.50 -5.69
C GLU A 397 -7.90 13.21 -6.07
N TYR A 398 -8.84 13.30 -7.01
CA TYR A 398 -9.51 12.16 -7.60
C TYR A 398 -9.56 12.29 -9.12
N ALA A 399 -9.81 11.16 -9.76
CA ALA A 399 -10.26 11.07 -11.13
C ALA A 399 -11.47 10.14 -11.20
N LEU A 400 -12.29 10.30 -12.23
CA LEU A 400 -13.45 9.47 -12.47
C LEU A 400 -13.58 9.23 -13.97
N VAL A 401 -14.08 8.06 -14.35
CA VAL A 401 -14.41 7.75 -15.74
C VAL A 401 -15.64 6.88 -15.82
N HIS A 402 -16.54 7.24 -16.73
CA HIS A 402 -17.74 6.51 -17.10
C HIS A 402 -17.49 5.71 -18.38
N THR A 403 -18.02 4.50 -18.47
CA THR A 403 -18.00 3.72 -19.72
C THR A 403 -19.16 4.06 -20.65
N ASN A 404 -20.28 4.55 -20.11
CA ASN A 404 -21.47 4.88 -20.90
C ASN A 404 -22.33 6.00 -20.28
N ASN A 405 -21.71 7.14 -20.01
CA ASN A 405 -22.39 8.35 -19.55
C ASN A 405 -23.50 8.83 -20.51
N GLN A 406 -24.69 9.05 -19.95
CA GLN A 406 -25.88 9.51 -20.69
C GLN A 406 -26.16 11.00 -20.50
N GLU A 407 -25.33 11.71 -19.74
CA GLU A 407 -25.58 13.08 -19.33
C GLU A 407 -24.66 14.09 -20.02
N SER A 408 -25.12 15.33 -20.09
CA SER A 408 -24.30 16.45 -20.54
C SER A 408 -24.91 17.77 -20.09
N TYR A 409 -24.10 18.81 -20.02
CA TYR A 409 -24.61 20.14 -19.72
C TYR A 409 -25.39 20.76 -20.89
N GLY A 410 -26.57 21.27 -20.56
CA GLY A 410 -27.41 22.02 -21.50
C GLY A 410 -28.03 21.11 -22.57
N GLU A 411 -27.93 21.51 -23.84
CA GLU A 411 -28.46 20.76 -24.99
C GLU A 411 -27.34 20.05 -25.78
N SER A 412 -26.20 19.81 -25.15
CA SER A 412 -25.06 19.13 -25.76
C SER A 412 -25.37 17.63 -25.96
N THR A 413 -24.59 16.96 -26.79
CA THR A 413 -24.66 15.49 -26.87
C THR A 413 -23.82 14.90 -25.75
N PRO A 414 -24.36 13.97 -24.94
CA PRO A 414 -23.58 13.17 -24.02
C PRO A 414 -22.41 12.49 -24.72
N GLN A 415 -21.27 12.50 -24.05
CA GLN A 415 -20.12 11.69 -24.42
C GLN A 415 -20.16 10.45 -23.53
N ALA A 416 -20.34 9.27 -24.12
CA ALA A 416 -20.52 8.02 -23.39
C ALA A 416 -19.27 7.64 -22.58
N LEU A 417 -18.13 7.59 -23.25
CA LEU A 417 -16.84 7.30 -22.62
C LEU A 417 -16.13 8.62 -22.29
N SER A 418 -16.29 9.08 -21.06
CA SER A 418 -15.85 10.40 -20.60
C SER A 418 -15.41 10.34 -19.14
N GLY A 419 -14.52 11.25 -18.76
CA GLY A 419 -14.08 11.34 -17.38
C GLY A 419 -13.79 12.74 -16.88
N GLU A 420 -13.38 12.75 -15.63
CA GLU A 420 -13.32 13.89 -14.73
C GLU A 420 -12.02 13.83 -13.93
N PHE A 421 -11.42 14.98 -13.62
CA PHE A 421 -10.31 15.09 -12.67
C PHE A 421 -10.56 16.29 -11.75
N GLY A 422 -10.47 16.07 -10.44
CA GLY A 422 -10.78 17.09 -9.46
C GLY A 422 -10.00 16.97 -8.16
N GLN A 423 -10.33 17.89 -7.25
CA GLN A 423 -9.81 17.98 -5.90
C GLN A 423 -10.93 17.81 -4.89
N TYR A 424 -10.67 17.12 -3.78
CA TYR A 424 -11.67 16.88 -2.74
C TYR A 424 -11.13 17.17 -1.34
N GLN A 425 -12.05 17.29 -0.38
CA GLN A 425 -11.77 17.25 1.05
C GLN A 425 -12.65 16.18 1.70
N TRP A 426 -12.04 15.39 2.59
CA TRP A 426 -12.71 14.37 3.38
C TRP A 426 -12.13 14.34 4.80
N ASP A 427 -13.00 14.35 5.80
CA ASP A 427 -12.62 14.36 7.23
C ASP A 427 -12.83 13.01 7.93
N GLY A 428 -13.13 11.95 7.18
CA GLY A 428 -13.53 10.65 7.71
C GLY A 428 -15.04 10.40 7.59
N SER A 429 -15.84 11.44 7.33
CA SER A 429 -17.28 11.32 7.07
C SER A 429 -17.75 12.33 6.03
N SER A 430 -17.56 13.62 6.26
CA SER A 430 -18.03 14.67 5.34
C SER A 430 -17.15 14.67 4.08
N PHE A 431 -17.78 14.69 2.91
CA PHE A 431 -17.10 14.74 1.62
C PHE A 431 -17.50 16.01 0.86
N SER A 432 -16.56 16.61 0.12
CA SER A 432 -16.88 17.67 -0.82
C SER A 432 -15.84 17.79 -1.93
N VAL A 433 -16.30 18.09 -3.15
CA VAL A 433 -15.43 18.50 -4.25
C VAL A 433 -15.07 19.98 -4.06
N THR A 434 -13.79 20.29 -4.21
CA THR A 434 -13.22 21.61 -3.88
C THR A 434 -12.57 22.30 -5.08
N GLY A 435 -12.37 21.57 -6.17
CA GLY A 435 -11.86 22.09 -7.43
C GLY A 435 -12.00 21.06 -8.54
N ILE A 436 -12.10 21.55 -9.77
CA ILE A 436 -12.19 20.74 -10.99
C ILE A 436 -11.06 21.13 -11.93
N THR A 437 -10.45 20.15 -12.58
CA THR A 437 -9.38 20.34 -13.57
C THR A 437 -9.76 19.83 -14.96
N VAL A 438 -10.56 18.77 -15.02
CA VAL A 438 -11.13 18.20 -16.24
C VAL A 438 -12.57 17.79 -15.94
N ASP A 439 -13.49 18.07 -16.85
CA ASP A 439 -14.91 17.73 -16.78
C ASP A 439 -15.39 17.53 -18.23
N ALA A 440 -15.47 16.26 -18.64
CA ALA A 440 -15.92 15.85 -19.97
C ALA A 440 -17.23 15.03 -19.92
N ASP A 441 -17.69 14.67 -18.73
CA ASP A 441 -18.87 13.87 -18.43
C ASP A 441 -20.12 14.70 -18.11
N GLY A 442 -19.99 16.01 -17.89
CA GLY A 442 -21.16 16.83 -17.66
C GLY A 442 -21.56 16.84 -16.18
N PRO A 443 -22.86 16.73 -15.84
CA PRO A 443 -23.29 16.68 -14.45
C PRO A 443 -23.12 15.30 -13.81
N GLY A 444 -22.76 14.28 -14.58
CA GLY A 444 -22.45 12.95 -14.04
C GLY A 444 -21.12 12.95 -13.28
N GLY A 445 -20.97 12.04 -12.32
CA GLY A 445 -19.73 11.87 -11.57
C GLY A 445 -19.78 12.47 -10.16
N LEU A 446 -18.64 13.00 -9.69
CA LEU A 446 -18.54 13.60 -8.35
C LEU A 446 -18.70 15.12 -8.38
N TYR A 447 -18.47 15.76 -9.53
CA TYR A 447 -18.65 17.18 -9.71
C TYR A 447 -19.83 17.48 -10.64
N ASP A 448 -20.73 18.32 -10.16
CA ASP A 448 -21.72 18.98 -10.99
C ASP A 448 -21.68 20.48 -10.73
N LYS A 449 -21.48 21.26 -11.80
CA LYS A 449 -21.41 22.73 -11.72
C LYS A 449 -22.75 23.40 -11.37
N ASP A 450 -23.85 22.71 -11.61
CA ASP A 450 -25.22 23.21 -11.43
C ASP A 450 -25.81 22.79 -10.06
N SER A 451 -25.13 21.89 -9.34
CA SER A 451 -25.46 21.48 -7.96
C SER A 451 -24.28 21.71 -7.00
N SER A 452 -24.41 21.24 -5.76
CA SER A 452 -23.38 21.41 -4.73
C SER A 452 -23.21 20.10 -3.97
N THR A 453 -21.96 19.66 -3.79
CA THR A 453 -21.60 18.50 -2.96
C THR A 453 -21.71 18.79 -1.45
N SER A 454 -22.60 19.70 -1.05
CA SER A 454 -22.68 20.21 0.33
C SER A 454 -23.62 19.32 1.13
N GLY A 455 -23.05 18.46 1.96
CA GLY A 455 -23.81 17.54 2.80
C GLY A 455 -23.57 16.07 2.45
N ASP A 456 -22.79 15.82 1.39
CA ASP A 456 -22.39 14.47 1.02
C ASP A 456 -21.50 13.86 2.10
N THR A 457 -21.61 12.54 2.25
CA THR A 457 -20.76 11.80 3.18
C THR A 457 -20.17 10.58 2.50
N LEU A 458 -18.93 10.26 2.87
CA LEU A 458 -18.20 9.10 2.41
C LEU A 458 -17.74 8.32 3.65
N MET A 459 -18.20 7.07 3.77
CA MET A 459 -17.75 6.14 4.79
C MET A 459 -17.00 4.98 4.17
N LEU A 460 -15.75 4.80 4.56
CA LEU A 460 -14.99 3.62 4.19
C LEU A 460 -15.38 2.44 5.09
N LYS A 461 -15.69 1.30 4.48
CA LYS A 461 -16.02 0.06 5.18
C LYS A 461 -14.84 -0.90 5.18
N PRO A 462 -14.60 -1.63 6.30
CA PRO A 462 -13.48 -2.55 6.43
C PRO A 462 -13.61 -3.81 5.56
N PHE A 463 -14.71 -3.98 4.84
CA PHE A 463 -14.92 -5.07 3.88
C PHE A 463 -14.68 -4.66 2.43
N GLY A 464 -13.94 -3.57 2.21
CA GLY A 464 -13.53 -3.14 0.87
C GLY A 464 -14.68 -2.49 0.08
N GLU A 465 -15.46 -1.65 0.75
CA GLU A 465 -16.57 -0.92 0.13
C GLU A 465 -16.58 0.54 0.65
N ILE A 466 -16.87 1.49 -0.22
CA ILE A 466 -17.23 2.86 0.16
C ILE A 466 -18.74 2.98 0.15
N TRP A 467 -19.30 3.55 1.21
CA TRP A 467 -20.67 4.07 1.19
C TRP A 467 -20.61 5.57 0.97
N PHE A 468 -20.94 5.99 -0.24
CA PHE A 468 -21.09 7.38 -0.63
C PHE A 468 -22.57 7.75 -0.52
N GLN A 469 -22.89 8.72 0.31
CA GLN A 469 -24.23 9.26 0.46
C GLN A 469 -24.23 10.65 -0.16
N ASP A 470 -24.85 10.76 -1.32
CA ASP A 470 -25.20 12.02 -1.94
C ASP A 470 -26.37 12.67 -1.19
N ALA A 471 -26.30 13.98 -0.99
CA ALA A 471 -27.32 14.73 -0.26
C ALA A 471 -28.69 14.80 -0.97
N GLU A 472 -28.70 14.67 -2.30
CA GLU A 472 -29.88 14.77 -3.15
C GLU A 472 -30.33 13.41 -3.71
N ASP A 473 -29.38 12.53 -4.08
CA ASP A 473 -29.63 11.31 -4.86
C ASP A 473 -29.56 9.99 -4.08
N GLY A 474 -29.13 10.03 -2.82
CA GLY A 474 -29.14 8.84 -1.95
C GLY A 474 -27.77 8.16 -1.82
N ARG A 475 -27.77 6.88 -1.44
CA ARG A 475 -26.55 6.15 -1.12
C ARG A 475 -26.13 5.22 -2.25
N TYR A 476 -24.87 5.34 -2.65
CA TYR A 476 -24.16 4.44 -3.53
C TYR A 476 -23.10 3.67 -2.75
N SER A 477 -23.00 2.39 -3.04
CA SER A 477 -21.94 1.49 -2.57
C SER A 477 -20.94 1.24 -3.69
N LEU A 478 -19.66 1.41 -3.39
CA LEU A 478 -18.58 1.21 -4.36
C LEU A 478 -17.60 0.16 -3.84
N PRO A 479 -17.44 -1.02 -4.45
CA PRO A 479 -16.45 -1.99 -4.03
C PRO A 479 -15.05 -1.58 -4.49
N LYS A 480 -14.05 -1.91 -3.70
CA LYS A 480 -12.64 -1.70 -4.07
C LYS A 480 -12.23 -2.66 -5.19
N LEU A 481 -11.51 -2.15 -6.19
CA LEU A 481 -10.93 -2.98 -7.25
C LEU A 481 -9.65 -3.68 -6.80
N GLU A 482 -8.79 -2.97 -6.06
CA GLU A 482 -7.54 -3.55 -5.57
C GLU A 482 -7.79 -4.56 -4.46
N ARG A 483 -6.79 -5.42 -4.29
CA ARG A 483 -6.62 -6.26 -3.11
C ARG A 483 -6.59 -5.41 -1.84
N PHE A 484 -7.30 -5.86 -0.81
CA PHE A 484 -7.31 -5.22 0.52
C PHE A 484 -7.21 -6.26 1.63
N ALA A 485 -6.91 -5.80 2.84
CA ALA A 485 -6.88 -6.63 4.04
C ALA A 485 -8.18 -6.48 4.85
N ALA A 486 -8.77 -7.58 5.30
CA ALA A 486 -9.90 -7.61 6.22
C ALA A 486 -9.50 -8.32 7.52
N MET A 487 -9.86 -7.73 8.67
CA MET A 487 -9.59 -8.29 9.99
C MET A 487 -10.82 -9.06 10.45
N LEU A 488 -10.76 -10.39 10.38
CA LEU A 488 -11.88 -11.23 10.80
C LEU A 488 -12.02 -11.21 12.32
N GLN A 489 -13.26 -11.08 12.79
CA GLN A 489 -13.62 -10.99 14.20
C GLN A 489 -14.90 -11.77 14.47
N ASP A 490 -14.97 -12.34 15.67
CA ASP A 490 -16.18 -12.97 16.18
C ASP A 490 -17.35 -11.97 16.29
N TYR A 491 -18.58 -12.43 16.13
CA TYR A 491 -19.78 -11.58 16.18
C TYR A 491 -20.28 -11.27 17.60
N ASP A 492 -19.97 -12.12 18.60
CA ASP A 492 -20.41 -11.94 19.99
C ASP A 492 -19.30 -11.40 20.92
N SER A 493 -18.10 -11.15 20.38
CA SER A 493 -16.94 -10.72 21.18
C SER A 493 -15.86 -10.03 20.32
N ASN A 494 -15.09 -9.08 20.89
CA ASN A 494 -13.95 -8.45 20.21
C ASN A 494 -12.74 -9.41 20.20
N HIS A 495 -12.93 -10.56 19.58
CA HIS A 495 -11.95 -11.63 19.47
C HIS A 495 -11.52 -11.77 18.00
N PRO A 496 -10.26 -11.47 17.65
CA PRO A 496 -9.78 -11.62 16.28
C PRO A 496 -9.74 -13.10 15.89
N LEU A 497 -10.26 -13.42 14.70
CA LEU A 497 -10.24 -14.75 14.08
C LEU A 497 -9.10 -14.90 13.07
N GLY A 498 -8.43 -13.81 12.73
CA GLY A 498 -7.34 -13.78 11.76
C GLY A 498 -7.45 -12.58 10.84
N GLN A 499 -6.52 -12.49 9.89
CA GLN A 499 -6.54 -11.48 8.85
C GLN A 499 -6.48 -12.17 7.51
N VAL A 500 -7.28 -11.67 6.57
CA VAL A 500 -7.33 -12.19 5.19
C VAL A 500 -7.07 -11.07 4.20
N SER A 501 -6.51 -11.42 3.06
CA SER A 501 -6.32 -10.57 1.90
C SER A 501 -7.27 -10.98 0.78
N LEU A 502 -8.10 -10.04 0.33
CA LEU A 502 -9.21 -10.34 -0.57
C LEU A 502 -9.26 -9.36 -1.74
N VAL A 503 -9.90 -9.79 -2.81
CA VAL A 503 -10.35 -8.93 -3.91
C VAL A 503 -11.87 -9.10 -4.04
N ARG A 504 -12.61 -8.02 -4.28
CA ARG A 504 -14.06 -8.06 -4.49
C ARG A 504 -14.39 -8.67 -5.86
N SER A 505 -15.49 -9.42 -5.94
CA SER A 505 -16.05 -9.81 -7.24
C SER A 505 -16.49 -8.56 -8.02
N SER A 506 -16.14 -8.47 -9.30
CA SER A 506 -16.60 -7.37 -10.18
C SER A 506 -18.07 -7.52 -10.60
N GLU A 507 -18.58 -8.76 -10.68
CA GLU A 507 -19.96 -9.03 -11.08
C GLU A 507 -20.97 -8.83 -9.93
N GLY A 508 -20.53 -9.00 -8.69
CA GLY A 508 -21.44 -8.96 -7.54
C GLY A 508 -22.43 -10.12 -7.50
N PHE A 509 -23.51 -9.96 -6.72
CA PHE A 509 -24.70 -10.80 -6.78
C PHE A 509 -25.73 -10.21 -7.75
N SER A 510 -26.51 -11.09 -8.40
CA SER A 510 -27.73 -10.72 -9.14
C SER A 510 -28.98 -11.30 -8.48
N ASP A 511 -30.16 -10.79 -8.85
CA ASP A 511 -31.45 -11.38 -8.44
C ASP A 511 -31.54 -12.88 -8.79
N ALA A 512 -30.96 -13.29 -9.93
CA ALA A 512 -30.95 -14.68 -10.36
C ALA A 512 -30.09 -15.58 -9.46
N ASP A 513 -29.08 -15.00 -8.79
CA ASP A 513 -28.22 -15.70 -7.86
C ASP A 513 -28.92 -15.94 -6.53
N VAL A 514 -29.82 -15.05 -6.15
CA VAL A 514 -30.36 -14.97 -4.78
C VAL A 514 -31.79 -15.52 -4.68
N LEU A 515 -32.65 -15.21 -5.66
CA LEU A 515 -34.08 -15.52 -5.57
C LEU A 515 -34.38 -17.02 -5.67
N ALA A 516 -35.39 -17.45 -4.90
CA ALA A 516 -35.86 -18.84 -4.81
C ALA A 516 -34.79 -19.84 -4.32
N ARG A 517 -33.71 -19.34 -3.71
CA ARG A 517 -32.67 -20.13 -3.05
C ARG A 517 -32.68 -19.88 -1.54
N GLN A 518 -32.08 -20.83 -0.83
CA GLN A 518 -31.75 -20.72 0.58
C GLN A 518 -30.25 -20.96 0.70
N PHE A 519 -29.58 -20.07 1.42
CA PHE A 519 -28.16 -20.19 1.70
C PHE A 519 -27.98 -20.63 3.14
N SER A 520 -26.98 -21.49 3.34
CA SER A 520 -26.49 -21.90 4.64
C SER A 520 -25.02 -21.52 4.68
N MET A 521 -24.67 -20.63 5.57
CA MET A 521 -23.34 -20.03 5.67
C MET A 521 -22.70 -20.46 6.97
N ASP A 522 -21.63 -21.24 6.85
CA ASP A 522 -20.83 -21.68 7.99
C ASP A 522 -19.70 -20.69 8.24
N PHE A 523 -19.47 -20.34 9.50
CA PHE A 523 -18.43 -19.41 9.91
C PHE A 523 -17.74 -19.89 11.20
N LYS A 524 -16.45 -19.57 11.34
CA LYS A 524 -15.64 -19.96 12.50
C LYS A 524 -15.89 -19.01 13.67
N LEU A 525 -16.00 -19.57 14.87
CA LEU A 525 -16.06 -18.86 16.14
C LEU A 525 -14.70 -18.85 16.84
N PHE A 526 -14.49 -17.93 17.77
CA PHE A 526 -13.20 -17.79 18.45
C PHE A 526 -12.81 -19.02 19.28
N ASP A 527 -13.79 -19.76 19.80
CA ASP A 527 -13.56 -21.00 20.55
C ASP A 527 -13.23 -22.22 19.66
N GLY A 528 -13.24 -22.04 18.33
CA GLY A 528 -12.98 -23.07 17.34
C GLY A 528 -14.25 -23.82 16.89
N ASP A 529 -15.42 -23.50 17.45
CA ASP A 529 -16.68 -24.05 16.96
C ASP A 529 -17.10 -23.37 15.64
N THR A 530 -18.08 -23.95 14.97
CA THR A 530 -18.67 -23.42 13.73
C THR A 530 -20.09 -22.99 14.02
N GLY A 531 -20.40 -21.72 13.74
CA GLY A 531 -21.76 -21.23 13.70
C GLY A 531 -22.33 -21.32 12.29
N THR A 532 -23.65 -21.43 12.18
CA THR A 532 -24.35 -21.50 10.88
C THR A 532 -25.53 -20.54 10.86
N PHE A 533 -25.50 -19.60 9.92
CA PHE A 533 -26.67 -18.80 9.57
C PHE A 533 -27.34 -19.36 8.32
N HIS A 534 -28.66 -19.27 8.31
CA HIS A 534 -29.46 -19.57 7.14
C HIS A 534 -30.23 -18.33 6.70
N VAL A 535 -30.23 -18.07 5.40
CA VAL A 535 -30.96 -16.95 4.79
C VAL A 535 -31.77 -17.45 3.61
N ALA A 536 -33.03 -17.01 3.54
CA ALA A 536 -33.90 -17.25 2.39
C ALA A 536 -34.49 -15.93 1.92
N PHE A 537 -34.35 -15.66 0.63
CA PHE A 537 -34.66 -14.38 0.01
C PHE A 537 -35.94 -14.48 -0.83
N GLY A 538 -36.92 -13.64 -0.51
CA GLY A 538 -38.18 -13.49 -1.23
C GLY A 538 -38.13 -12.34 -2.25
N ALA A 539 -38.87 -12.50 -3.36
CA ALA A 539 -38.85 -11.57 -4.50
C ALA A 539 -39.47 -10.19 -4.24
N ASP A 540 -40.02 -9.94 -3.04
CA ASP A 540 -40.61 -8.67 -2.62
C ASP A 540 -39.65 -7.82 -1.76
N GLY A 541 -38.35 -8.15 -1.75
CA GLY A 541 -37.36 -7.51 -0.89
C GLY A 541 -37.49 -7.92 0.58
N MET A 542 -38.30 -8.95 0.86
CA MET A 542 -38.45 -9.54 2.19
C MET A 542 -37.87 -10.95 2.21
N GLY A 543 -37.54 -11.45 3.39
CA GLY A 543 -36.98 -12.79 3.54
C GLY A 543 -37.05 -13.30 4.98
N THR A 544 -36.37 -14.42 5.23
CA THR A 544 -36.19 -14.98 6.56
C THR A 544 -34.74 -15.31 6.85
N ILE A 545 -34.30 -14.99 8.07
CA ILE A 545 -32.98 -15.35 8.61
C ILE A 545 -33.16 -16.16 9.90
N TRP A 546 -32.31 -17.17 10.11
CA TRP A 546 -32.26 -17.94 11.36
C TRP A 546 -30.88 -18.54 11.61
N GLU A 547 -30.64 -18.91 12.86
CA GLU A 547 -29.40 -19.54 13.32
C GLU A 547 -29.71 -20.93 13.88
N GLY A 548 -29.05 -21.96 13.38
CA GLY A 548 -29.27 -23.34 13.83
C GLY A 548 -30.75 -23.76 13.82
N GLU A 549 -31.28 -24.16 14.98
CA GLU A 549 -32.68 -24.56 15.16
C GLU A 549 -33.59 -23.43 15.69
N GLU A 550 -33.08 -22.20 15.82
CA GLU A 550 -33.85 -21.06 16.34
C GLU A 550 -35.00 -20.63 15.38
N PRO A 551 -36.05 -19.98 15.91
CA PRO A 551 -37.14 -19.47 15.08
C PRO A 551 -36.66 -18.46 14.04
N SER A 552 -37.19 -18.57 12.81
CA SER A 552 -36.88 -17.60 11.76
C SER A 552 -37.41 -16.20 12.07
N LEU A 553 -36.54 -15.21 11.87
CA LEU A 553 -36.85 -13.80 11.92
C LEU A 553 -37.17 -13.30 10.52
N ALA A 554 -38.14 -12.39 10.41
CA ALA A 554 -38.38 -11.67 9.18
C ALA A 554 -37.25 -10.65 8.95
N MET A 555 -36.83 -10.52 7.71
CA MET A 555 -35.83 -9.55 7.30
C MET A 555 -36.27 -8.82 6.02
N SER A 556 -35.72 -7.64 5.79
CA SER A 556 -35.73 -6.98 4.48
C SER A 556 -34.34 -7.07 3.87
N TRP A 557 -34.26 -7.10 2.55
CA TRP A 557 -32.99 -7.20 1.85
C TRP A 557 -33.03 -6.52 0.48
N HIS A 558 -31.86 -6.13 0.00
CA HIS A 558 -31.63 -5.70 -1.38
C HIS A 558 -30.17 -5.96 -1.77
N ILE A 559 -29.88 -5.98 -3.07
CA ILE A 559 -28.52 -5.93 -3.59
C ILE A 559 -28.17 -4.45 -3.78
N ASN A 560 -27.06 -3.99 -3.19
CA ASN A 560 -26.59 -2.62 -3.33
C ASN A 560 -25.79 -2.45 -4.65
N SER A 561 -25.41 -1.21 -4.98
CA SER A 561 -24.70 -0.92 -6.23
C SER A 561 -23.26 -1.47 -6.30
N ALA A 562 -22.74 -2.03 -5.20
CA ALA A 562 -21.49 -2.79 -5.18
C ALA A 562 -21.72 -4.30 -5.40
N GLY A 563 -22.95 -4.72 -5.66
CA GLY A 563 -23.32 -6.13 -5.79
C GLY A 563 -23.26 -6.91 -4.48
N SER A 564 -23.21 -6.23 -3.33
CA SER A 564 -23.33 -6.85 -2.00
C SER A 564 -24.79 -7.00 -1.61
N ILE A 565 -25.14 -8.06 -0.90
CA ILE A 565 -26.50 -8.21 -0.33
C ILE A 565 -26.53 -7.51 1.02
N GLU A 566 -27.40 -6.52 1.18
CA GLU A 566 -27.66 -5.86 2.45
C GLU A 566 -28.97 -6.37 3.06
N ILE A 567 -28.87 -6.86 4.29
CA ILE A 567 -29.95 -7.49 5.05
C ILE A 567 -30.21 -6.67 6.31
N ASN A 568 -31.46 -6.29 6.52
CA ASN A 568 -31.91 -5.60 7.73
C ASN A 568 -32.92 -6.48 8.47
N TYR A 569 -32.66 -6.77 9.75
CA TYR A 569 -33.56 -7.54 10.59
C TYR A 569 -33.55 -7.02 12.03
N THR A 570 -34.62 -7.31 12.76
CA THR A 570 -34.73 -7.02 14.19
C THR A 570 -34.88 -8.33 14.94
N ASP A 571 -34.06 -8.53 15.96
CA ASP A 571 -34.09 -9.75 16.75
C ASP A 571 -35.23 -9.75 17.79
N THR A 572 -35.29 -10.80 18.60
CA THR A 572 -36.29 -10.92 19.67
C THR A 572 -36.06 -9.97 20.85
N SER A 573 -34.86 -9.38 20.96
CA SER A 573 -34.52 -8.36 21.95
C SER A 573 -34.89 -6.93 21.52
N ALA A 574 -35.37 -6.76 20.28
CA ALA A 574 -35.66 -5.49 19.62
C ALA A 574 -34.41 -4.70 19.17
N THR A 575 -33.26 -5.37 19.09
CA THR A 575 -32.05 -4.85 18.47
C THR A 575 -32.15 -4.97 16.95
N THR A 576 -31.85 -3.90 16.23
CA THR A 576 -31.81 -3.92 14.77
C THR A 576 -30.38 -4.18 14.29
N PHE A 577 -30.26 -5.04 13.29
CA PHE A 577 -29.01 -5.44 12.68
C PHE A 577 -28.99 -5.11 11.19
N VAL A 578 -27.82 -4.69 10.71
CA VAL A 578 -27.47 -4.58 9.30
C VAL A 578 -26.39 -5.61 9.03
N MET A 579 -26.70 -6.60 8.19
CA MET A 579 -25.74 -7.60 7.71
C MET A 579 -25.46 -7.37 6.23
N VAL A 580 -24.18 -7.35 5.85
CA VAL A 580 -23.73 -7.24 4.46
C VAL A 580 -23.05 -8.54 4.08
N LEU A 581 -23.48 -9.15 2.98
CA LEU A 581 -22.83 -10.31 2.36
C LEU A 581 -22.11 -9.83 1.10
N ALA A 582 -20.79 -9.82 1.17
CA ALA A 582 -19.93 -9.21 0.18
C ALA A 582 -19.21 -10.33 -0.62
N PRO A 583 -19.46 -10.48 -1.95
CA PRO A 583 -18.88 -11.57 -2.74
C PRO A 583 -17.38 -11.39 -3.02
N ILE A 584 -16.62 -12.49 -2.98
CA ILE A 584 -15.16 -12.50 -3.13
C ILE A 584 -14.77 -13.04 -4.52
N ALA A 585 -13.82 -12.37 -5.19
CA ALA A 585 -13.33 -12.81 -6.50
C ALA A 585 -12.67 -14.19 -6.43
N GLY A 586 -12.96 -15.06 -7.39
CA GLY A 586 -12.41 -16.41 -7.46
C GLY A 586 -12.98 -17.41 -6.44
N LYS A 587 -13.88 -16.97 -5.54
CA LYS A 587 -14.54 -17.82 -4.53
C LYS A 587 -16.06 -17.72 -4.61
N PRO A 588 -16.70 -18.38 -5.59
CA PRO A 588 -18.15 -18.25 -5.82
C PRO A 588 -19.03 -18.70 -4.64
N ASN A 589 -18.49 -19.54 -3.75
CA ASN A 589 -19.20 -20.01 -2.56
C ASN A 589 -18.78 -19.27 -1.28
N ALA A 590 -17.92 -18.25 -1.34
CA ALA A 590 -17.45 -17.54 -0.15
C ALA A 590 -17.87 -16.06 -0.17
N VAL A 591 -18.24 -15.55 1.00
CA VAL A 591 -18.55 -14.13 1.21
C VAL A 591 -17.80 -13.60 2.42
N LEU A 592 -17.52 -12.30 2.39
CA LEU A 592 -17.18 -11.54 3.58
C LEU A 592 -18.48 -11.02 4.18
N ILE A 593 -18.74 -11.40 5.43
CA ILE A 593 -19.90 -10.96 6.20
C ILE A 593 -19.49 -9.76 7.04
N SER A 594 -20.23 -8.66 6.98
CA SER A 594 -20.15 -7.58 7.97
C SER A 594 -21.47 -7.49 8.71
N LEU A 595 -21.46 -7.52 10.04
CA LEU A 595 -22.65 -7.33 10.87
C LEU A 595 -22.52 -6.04 11.67
N THR A 596 -23.60 -5.28 11.85
CA THR A 596 -23.62 -4.04 12.67
C THR A 596 -24.95 -3.93 13.41
N SER A 597 -24.96 -3.48 14.66
CA SER A 597 -26.17 -3.37 15.49
C SER A 597 -26.53 -1.93 15.87
N SER A 598 -27.79 -1.71 16.28
CA SER A 598 -28.33 -0.40 16.67
C SER A 598 -28.10 0.00 18.14
N GLU A 599 -27.64 -0.92 18.99
CA GLU A 599 -27.42 -0.65 20.42
C GLU A 599 -25.96 -0.24 20.67
N ASP A 600 -25.76 1.07 20.88
CA ASP A 600 -24.55 1.83 21.31
C ASP A 600 -23.53 2.30 20.25
N GLU A 601 -23.39 3.63 20.12
CA GLU A 601 -22.35 4.30 19.30
C GLU A 601 -20.91 4.09 19.82
N ASP A 602 -20.74 3.62 21.06
CA ASP A 602 -19.44 3.28 21.66
C ASP A 602 -19.16 1.75 21.71
N SER A 603 -20.13 0.90 21.33
CA SER A 603 -19.93 -0.54 21.10
C SER A 603 -20.41 -0.93 19.71
N LEU A 604 -19.74 -0.38 18.70
CA LEU A 604 -19.87 -0.80 17.31
C LEU A 604 -19.36 -2.24 17.19
N TRP A 605 -20.25 -3.22 17.38
CA TRP A 605 -20.00 -4.62 17.02
C TRP A 605 -20.00 -4.72 15.50
N GLN A 606 -18.93 -4.24 14.86
CA GLN A 606 -18.66 -4.55 13.47
C GLN A 606 -17.86 -5.84 13.42
N SER A 607 -18.56 -6.97 13.30
CA SER A 607 -17.90 -8.25 13.10
C SER A 607 -17.65 -8.50 11.62
N GLN A 608 -16.58 -9.26 11.35
CA GLN A 608 -16.19 -9.63 10.01
C GLN A 608 -15.92 -11.12 9.97
N MET A 609 -16.60 -11.85 9.10
CA MET A 609 -16.44 -13.30 9.01
C MET A 609 -16.31 -13.70 7.55
N MET A 610 -15.41 -14.64 7.28
CA MET A 610 -15.48 -15.37 6.02
C MET A 610 -16.44 -16.53 6.22
N ALA A 611 -17.44 -16.63 5.35
CA ALA A 611 -18.38 -17.72 5.38
C ALA A 611 -18.46 -18.41 4.03
N GLU A 612 -18.65 -19.73 4.07
CA GLU A 612 -18.83 -20.55 2.88
C GLU A 612 -20.28 -21.03 2.79
N SER A 613 -20.88 -20.93 1.60
CA SER A 613 -22.18 -21.49 1.29
C SER A 613 -22.05 -22.99 1.08
N ALA A 614 -22.87 -23.77 1.80
CA ALA A 614 -22.96 -25.22 1.62
C ALA A 614 -23.69 -25.67 0.34
N ASN A 615 -24.27 -24.73 -0.43
CA ASN A 615 -25.00 -25.00 -1.69
C ASN A 615 -24.77 -23.90 -2.74
#